data_AF-A0A453J8X6-F1
#
_entry.id   AF-A0A453J8X6-F1
#
_cell.length_a   1.000
_cell.length_b   1.000
_cell.length_c   1.000
_cell.angle_alpha   90.00
_cell.angle_beta   90.00
_cell.angle_gamma   90.00
#
_symmetry.space_group_name_H-M   'P 1'
#
loop_
_entity.id
_entity.type
_entity.pdbx_description
1 polymer ?
#
loop_
_entity_poly.entity_id
_entity_poly.type
_entity_poly.pdbx_seq_one_letter_code
_entity_poly.pdbx_strand_id
1 'polypeptide(L)'
;VREDQQVLGYLLSTLSKEVLVTVTTVTTSLALWTTLAGMFSSQSMSRVNNIRTTLINAQKGNQTVAAYFASLRGLADELAAAGKAIQDDELISYIIH
;
A
#
# COMPACT_ATOMS: atom_id res chain seq x y z
N VAL A 1 -32.34 -6.55 5.64
CA VAL A 1 -31.62 -7.68 6.29
C VAL A 1 -31.21 -8.76 5.29
N ARG A 2 -32.12 -9.36 4.52
CA ARG A 2 -31.78 -10.40 3.52
C ARG A 2 -30.77 -9.94 2.46
N GLU A 3 -30.95 -8.74 1.92
CA GLU A 3 -30.05 -8.16 0.90
C GLU A 3 -28.65 -7.88 1.48
N ASP A 4 -28.55 -7.31 2.68
CA ASP A 4 -27.28 -7.08 3.38
C ASP A 4 -26.49 -8.38 3.58
N GLN A 5 -27.16 -9.49 3.92
CA GLN A 5 -26.50 -10.79 4.09
C GLN A 5 -26.04 -11.41 2.76
N GLN A 6 -26.75 -11.14 1.66
CA GLN A 6 -26.30 -11.56 0.32
C GLN A 6 -25.04 -10.79 -0.09
N VAL A 7 -25.01 -9.47 0.12
CA VAL A 7 -23.84 -8.64 -0.16
C VAL A 7 -22.67 -9.04 0.73
N LEU A 8 -22.91 -9.28 2.03
CA LEU A 8 -21.89 -9.77 2.96
C LEU A 8 -21.27 -11.09 2.50
N GLY A 9 -22.10 -12.07 2.14
CA GLY A 9 -21.63 -13.37 1.65
C GLY A 9 -20.82 -13.25 0.36
N TYR A 10 -21.26 -12.39 -0.57
CA TYR A 10 -20.50 -12.11 -1.79
C TYR A 10 -19.16 -11.46 -1.48
N LEU A 11 -19.12 -10.42 -0.65
CA LEU A 11 -17.87 -9.76 -0.25
C LEU A 11 -16.91 -10.76 0.40
N LEU A 12 -17.37 -11.56 1.37
CA LEU A 12 -16.53 -12.58 2.01
C LEU A 12 -15.96 -13.59 1.00
N SER A 13 -16.71 -13.96 -0.04
CA SER A 13 -16.23 -14.89 -1.08
C SER A 13 -15.10 -14.32 -1.95
N THR A 14 -14.96 -13.00 -2.03
CA THR A 14 -13.89 -12.32 -2.79
C THR A 14 -12.59 -12.15 -2.00
N LEU A 15 -12.61 -12.40 -0.69
CA LEU A 15 -11.48 -12.17 0.19
C LEU A 15 -10.53 -13.37 0.23
N SER A 16 -9.23 -13.09 0.41
CA SER A 16 -8.24 -14.12 0.67
C SER A 16 -8.44 -14.70 2.08
N LYS A 17 -7.94 -15.92 2.30
CA LYS A 17 -8.00 -16.60 3.61
C LYS A 17 -7.39 -15.75 4.74
N GLU A 18 -6.32 -15.03 4.45
CA GLU A 18 -5.63 -14.18 5.42
C GLU A 18 -6.51 -13.02 5.89
N VAL A 19 -7.22 -12.37 4.96
CA VAL A 19 -8.12 -11.26 5.26
C VAL A 19 -9.41 -11.76 5.95
N LEU A 20 -9.85 -12.98 5.63
CA LEU A 20 -11.03 -13.58 6.27
C LEU A 20 -10.85 -13.76 7.78
N VAL A 21 -9.64 -14.14 8.24
CA VAL A 21 -9.34 -14.33 9.67
C VAL A 21 -9.57 -13.04 10.46
N THR A 22 -9.22 -11.88 9.90
CA THR A 22 -9.37 -10.57 10.55
C THR A 22 -10.80 -10.03 10.57
N VAL A 23 -11.72 -10.56 9.74
CA VAL A 23 -13.11 -10.08 9.64
C VAL A 23 -14.16 -11.10 10.12
N THR A 24 -13.72 -12.19 10.75
CA THR A 24 -14.58 -13.29 11.22
C THR A 24 -15.73 -12.88 12.15
N THR A 25 -15.60 -11.77 12.87
CA THR A 25 -16.60 -11.28 13.83
C THR A 25 -17.61 -10.30 13.22
N VAL A 26 -17.47 -9.97 11.93
CA VAL A 26 -18.28 -8.94 11.29
C VAL A 26 -19.56 -9.54 10.69
N THR A 27 -20.71 -8.98 11.08
CA THR A 27 -22.03 -9.54 10.75
C THR A 27 -22.84 -8.70 9.77
N THR A 28 -22.33 -7.54 9.34
CA THR A 28 -23.01 -6.64 8.38
C THR A 28 -22.07 -6.25 7.25
N SER A 29 -22.63 -6.03 6.05
CA SER A 29 -21.83 -5.65 4.88
C SER A 29 -21.14 -4.30 5.09
N LEU A 30 -21.80 -3.36 5.76
CA LEU A 30 -21.24 -2.03 6.04
C LEU A 30 -20.04 -2.11 6.97
N ALA A 31 -20.15 -2.87 8.06
CA ALA A 31 -19.05 -3.05 8.99
C ALA A 31 -17.86 -3.76 8.31
N LEU A 32 -18.14 -4.74 7.44
CA LEU A 32 -17.09 -5.46 6.72
C LEU A 32 -16.32 -4.50 5.82
N TRP A 33 -17.05 -3.73 5.02
CA TRP A 33 -16.45 -2.74 4.13
C TRP A 33 -15.64 -1.69 4.89
N THR A 34 -16.17 -1.19 6.00
CA THR A 34 -15.47 -0.19 6.84
C THR A 34 -14.18 -0.75 7.43
N THR A 35 -14.20 -1.98 7.95
CA THR A 35 -13.00 -2.64 8.47
C THR A 35 -11.96 -2.87 7.38
N LEU A 36 -12.36 -3.35 6.20
CA LEU A 36 -11.47 -3.54 5.07
C LEU A 36 -10.85 -2.20 4.63
N ALA A 37 -11.66 -1.17 4.47
CA ALA A 37 -11.21 0.17 4.10
C ALA A 37 -10.19 0.71 5.12
N GLY A 38 -10.45 0.59 6.41
CA GLY A 38 -9.54 1.01 7.47
C GLY A 38 -8.21 0.22 7.46
N MET A 39 -8.28 -1.10 7.31
CA MET A 39 -7.10 -1.97 7.29
C MET A 39 -6.21 -1.68 6.08
N PHE A 40 -6.78 -1.65 4.87
CA PHE A 40 -6.01 -1.40 3.65
C PHE A 40 -5.53 0.05 3.55
N SER A 41 -6.28 1.03 4.07
CA SER A 41 -5.81 2.41 4.21
C SER A 41 -4.60 2.51 5.14
N SER A 42 -4.66 1.85 6.30
CA SER A 42 -3.53 1.83 7.25
C SER A 42 -2.30 1.15 6.67
N GLN A 43 -2.49 0.03 5.97
CA GLN A 43 -1.42 -0.67 5.27
C GLN A 43 -0.80 0.20 4.16
N SER A 44 -1.63 0.88 3.35
CA SER A 44 -1.17 1.81 2.32
C SER A 44 -0.36 2.96 2.92
N MET A 45 -0.80 3.54 4.04
CA MET A 45 -0.04 4.61 4.72
C MET A 45 1.26 4.11 5.34
N SER A 46 1.27 2.93 5.96
CA SER A 46 2.51 2.30 6.43
C SER A 46 3.47 2.06 5.28
N ARG A 47 2.98 1.58 4.13
CA ARG A 47 3.78 1.36 2.92
C ARG A 47 4.39 2.67 2.41
N VAL A 48 3.62 3.75 2.32
CA VAL A 48 4.12 5.08 1.95
C VAL A 48 5.25 5.54 2.88
N ASN A 49 5.08 5.39 4.21
CA ASN A 49 6.10 5.78 5.18
C ASN A 49 7.36 4.92 5.07
N ASN A 50 7.22 3.62 4.84
CA ASN A 50 8.34 2.71 4.62
C ASN A 50 9.11 3.09 3.36
N ILE A 51 8.43 3.38 2.25
CA ILE A 51 9.08 3.81 1.01
C ILE A 51 9.87 5.10 1.23
N ARG A 52 9.30 6.10 1.90
CA ARG A 52 10.02 7.33 2.24
C ARG A 52 11.27 7.07 3.08
N THR A 53 11.16 6.16 4.06
CA THR A 53 12.30 5.75 4.89
C THR A 53 13.37 5.03 4.05
N THR A 54 12.95 4.19 3.10
CA THR A 54 13.87 3.53 2.16
C THR A 54 14.56 4.53 1.24
N LEU A 55 13.85 5.54 0.72
CA LEU A 55 14.42 6.60 -0.11
C LEU A 55 15.47 7.43 0.67
N ILE A 56 15.17 7.80 1.92
CA ILE A 56 16.09 8.55 2.79
C ILE A 56 17.37 7.76 3.07
N ASN A 57 17.26 6.45 3.28
CA ASN A 57 18.39 5.59 3.62
C ASN A 57 19.00 4.88 2.41
N ALA A 58 18.57 5.24 1.20
CA ALA A 58 19.04 4.59 -0.01
C ALA A 58 20.52 4.87 -0.20
N GLN A 59 21.28 3.82 -0.48
CA GLN A 59 22.69 3.91 -0.84
C GLN A 59 22.94 3.03 -2.05
N LYS A 60 23.68 3.55 -3.03
CA LYS A 60 24.06 2.77 -4.22
C LYS A 60 24.81 1.49 -3.84
N GLY A 61 25.68 1.56 -2.83
CA GLY A 61 26.55 0.45 -2.43
C GLY A 61 27.29 -0.15 -3.62
N ASN A 62 27.15 -1.46 -3.80
CA ASN A 62 27.76 -2.22 -4.90
C ASN A 62 26.88 -2.31 -6.17
N GLN A 63 25.71 -1.68 -6.19
CA GLN A 63 24.83 -1.69 -7.36
C GLN A 63 25.42 -0.86 -8.51
N THR A 64 25.05 -1.18 -9.75
CA THR A 64 25.33 -0.27 -10.86
C THR A 64 24.48 0.99 -10.73
N VAL A 65 24.94 2.10 -11.29
CA VAL A 65 24.19 3.37 -11.27
C VAL A 65 22.80 3.20 -11.89
N ALA A 66 22.70 2.45 -12.99
CA ALA A 66 21.43 2.16 -13.65
C ALA A 66 20.47 1.35 -12.75
N ALA A 67 20.96 0.32 -12.06
CA ALA A 67 20.14 -0.49 -11.16
C ALA A 67 19.67 0.30 -9.93
N TYR A 68 20.55 1.15 -9.37
CA TYR A 68 20.20 2.02 -8.26
C TYR A 68 19.11 3.02 -8.65
N PHE A 69 19.29 3.73 -9.77
CA PHE A 69 18.31 4.69 -10.26
C PHE A 69 16.96 4.03 -10.59
N ALA A 70 16.97 2.87 -11.25
CA ALA A 70 15.74 2.12 -11.55
C ALA A 70 14.99 1.72 -10.28
N SER A 71 15.71 1.31 -9.23
CA SER A 71 15.11 0.98 -7.93
C SER A 71 14.42 2.20 -7.30
N LEU A 72 15.08 3.35 -7.28
CA LEU A 72 14.51 4.58 -6.71
C LEU A 72 13.32 5.09 -7.53
N ARG A 73 13.37 4.96 -8.86
CA ARG A 73 12.25 5.28 -9.73
C ARG A 73 11.05 4.39 -9.45
N GLY A 74 11.26 3.09 -9.27
CA GLY A 74 10.19 2.16 -8.90
C GLY A 74 9.51 2.52 -7.57
N LEU A 75 10.28 2.98 -6.59
CA LEU A 75 9.74 3.49 -5.32
C LEU A 75 8.94 4.79 -5.51
N ALA A 76 9.41 5.70 -6.36
CA ALA A 76 8.70 6.94 -6.69
C ALA A 76 7.37 6.67 -7.41
N ASP A 77 7.36 5.73 -8.37
CA ASP A 77 6.18 5.31 -9.10
C ASP A 77 5.15 4.66 -8.16
N GLU A 78 5.60 3.88 -7.17
CA GLU A 78 4.73 3.31 -6.13
C GLU A 78 4.08 4.39 -5.25
N LEU A 79 4.82 5.44 -4.89
CA LEU A 79 4.25 6.60 -4.19
C LEU A 79 3.23 7.34 -5.06
N ALA A 80 3.48 7.48 -6.35
CA ALA A 80 2.54 8.10 -7.29
C ALA A 80 1.23 7.29 -7.40
N ALA A 81 1.32 5.96 -7.48
CA ALA A 81 0.16 5.07 -7.49
C ALA A 81 -0.68 5.17 -6.20
N ALA A 82 -0.06 5.47 -5.06
CA ALA A 82 -0.74 5.74 -3.80
C ALA A 82 -1.29 7.17 -3.66
N GLY A 83 -1.21 8.00 -4.72
CA GLY A 83 -1.62 9.41 -4.69
C GLY A 83 -0.69 10.32 -3.86
N LYS A 84 0.54 9.88 -3.62
CA LYS A 84 1.58 10.57 -2.84
C LYS A 84 2.83 10.82 -3.69
N ALA A 85 2.63 11.16 -4.96
CA ALA A 85 3.71 11.41 -5.91
C ALA A 85 4.74 12.41 -5.36
N ILE A 86 6.01 12.11 -5.59
CA ILE A 86 7.14 12.99 -5.30
C ILE A 86 7.58 13.66 -6.59
N GLN A 87 8.10 14.90 -6.48
CA GLN A 87 8.60 15.61 -7.65
C GLN A 87 9.95 15.05 -8.08
N ASP A 88 10.28 15.15 -9.37
CA ASP A 88 11.56 14.63 -9.88
C ASP A 88 12.76 15.32 -9.19
N ASP A 89 12.65 16.62 -8.86
CA ASP A 89 13.68 17.36 -8.13
C ASP A 89 13.89 16.83 -6.69
N GLU A 90 12.81 16.40 -6.04
CA GLU A 90 12.85 15.75 -4.72
C GLU A 90 13.50 14.37 -4.82
N LEU A 91 13.15 13.58 -5.85
CA LEU A 91 13.78 12.29 -6.13
C LEU A 91 15.28 12.42 -6.42
N ILE A 92 15.68 13.44 -7.20
CA ILE A 92 17.08 13.75 -7.50
C ILE A 92 17.85 14.08 -6.22
N SER A 93 17.24 14.81 -5.27
CA SER A 93 17.85 15.07 -3.96
C SER A 93 18.18 13.79 -3.20
N TYR A 94 17.34 12.75 -3.30
CA TYR A 94 17.61 11.42 -2.70
C TYR A 94 18.70 10.62 -3.43
N ILE A 95 18.94 10.90 -4.71
CA ILE A 95 19.94 10.20 -5.51
C ILE A 95 21.35 10.77 -5.28
N ILE A 96 21.45 12.07 -5.03
CA ILE A 96 22.72 12.81 -4.90
C ILE A 96 23.26 12.82 -3.47
N HIS A 97 22.39 12.66 -2.47
CA HIS A 97 22.79 12.54 -1.05
C HIS A 97 23.48 11.22 -0.72
#